data_AF-A0A7V6A4B7-F1
#
_entry.id   AF-A0A7V6A4B7-F1
#
_cell.length_a   1.000
_cell.length_b   1.000
_cell.length_c   1.000
_cell.angle_alpha   90.00
_cell.angle_beta   90.00
_cell.angle_gamma   90.00
#
_symmetry.space_group_name_H-M   'P 1'
#
loop_
_entity.id
_entity.type
_entity.pdbx_description
1 polymer ?
#
loop_
_entity_poly.entity_id
_entity_poly.type
_entity_poly.pdbx_seq_one_letter_code
_entity_poly.pdbx_strand_id
1 'polypeptide(L)'
;MTRWDDRDDDRERPSWREIDQRRDRQHGSREPKKPRPPRKQAEMVRLLALKQAEALFQGKRGRPEYQKALKEPEGALGTKKFAAVAKKFVAEYGLPTEWGALNLLLDYPEGTVVLEVLAAMSNQWEERTRVEKQGFGGRLRVLALTSRDMEVQRRAEELLATLE
;
A
#
# COMPACT_ATOMS: atom_id res chain seq x y z
N MET A 1 22.76 33.10 66.04
CA MET A 1 24.03 32.36 65.86
C MET A 1 23.72 30.92 66.24
N THR A 2 23.39 30.08 65.26
CA THR A 2 22.88 28.73 65.51
C THR A 2 23.63 27.76 64.60
N ARG A 3 24.48 27.00 65.28
CA ARG A 3 25.30 25.83 64.94
C ARG A 3 24.81 25.06 63.71
N TRP A 4 25.67 24.96 62.69
CA TRP A 4 25.53 24.01 61.60
C TRP A 4 25.56 22.58 62.17
N ASP A 5 24.57 21.77 61.78
CA ASP A 5 24.43 20.37 62.15
C ASP A 5 25.43 19.55 61.32
N ASP A 6 26.53 19.17 61.97
CA ASP A 6 27.65 18.39 61.43
C ASP A 6 27.30 16.89 61.51
N ARG A 7 26.33 16.44 60.71
CA ARG A 7 25.88 15.03 60.67
C ARG A 7 25.37 14.60 59.28
N ASP A 8 26.25 14.48 58.29
CA ASP A 8 25.98 13.55 57.15
C ASP A 8 27.22 13.27 56.26
N ASP A 9 28.45 13.24 56.82
CA ASP A 9 29.67 12.94 56.03
C ASP A 9 30.38 11.62 56.42
N ASP A 10 29.66 10.69 57.07
CA ASP A 10 30.17 9.35 57.44
C ASP A 10 29.73 8.24 56.45
N ARG A 11 29.31 8.58 55.23
CA ARG A 11 29.16 7.57 54.17
C ARG A 11 30.43 7.52 53.34
N GLU A 12 31.37 6.67 53.76
CA GLU A 12 32.56 6.32 52.98
C GLU A 12 32.17 6.09 51.51
N ARG A 13 32.73 6.91 50.62
CA ARG A 13 32.48 6.79 49.17
C ARG A 13 32.90 5.38 48.73
N PRO A 14 31.99 4.61 48.09
CA PRO A 14 32.30 3.25 47.66
C PRO A 14 33.56 3.23 46.81
N SER A 15 34.45 2.27 47.08
CA SER A 15 35.64 2.10 46.26
C SER A 15 35.27 1.72 44.83
N TRP A 16 36.12 2.04 43.86
CA TRP A 16 35.93 1.63 42.47
C TRP A 16 35.72 0.11 42.31
N ARG A 17 36.33 -0.70 43.18
CA ARG A 17 36.13 -2.15 43.21
C ARG A 17 34.73 -2.54 43.68
N GLU A 18 34.15 -1.82 44.63
CA GLU A 18 32.77 -2.08 45.07
C GLU A 18 31.74 -1.65 44.02
N ILE A 19 32.01 -0.58 43.28
CA ILE A 19 31.16 -0.15 42.15
C ILE A 19 31.14 -1.25 41.08
N ASP A 20 32.30 -1.81 40.76
CA ASP A 20 32.42 -2.91 39.78
C ASP A 20 31.73 -4.18 40.28
N GLN A 21 31.91 -4.52 41.55
CA GLN A 21 31.27 -5.68 42.16
C GLN A 21 29.73 -5.54 42.26
N ARG A 22 29.22 -4.32 42.47
CA ARG A 22 27.78 -4.03 42.42
C ARG A 22 27.21 -4.14 41.01
N ARG A 23 27.98 -3.72 40.01
CA ARG A 23 27.60 -3.83 38.59
C ARG A 23 27.52 -5.29 38.15
N ASP A 24 28.44 -6.14 38.59
CA ASP A 24 28.40 -7.57 38.28
C ASP A 24 27.27 -8.31 38.99
N ARG A 25 26.92 -7.90 40.23
CA ARG A 25 25.76 -8.47 40.96
C ARG A 25 24.41 -8.10 40.35
N GLN A 26 24.31 -7.00 39.61
CA GLN A 26 23.10 -6.62 38.87
C GLN A 26 22.87 -7.41 37.58
N HIS A 27 23.80 -8.31 37.20
CA HIS A 27 23.58 -9.27 36.11
C HIS A 27 22.81 -10.53 36.54
N GLY A 28 22.13 -10.50 37.69
CA GLY A 28 21.13 -11.50 38.06
C GLY A 28 19.91 -11.41 37.14
N SER A 29 19.69 -12.45 36.33
CA SER A 29 18.54 -12.65 35.43
C SER A 29 18.40 -11.68 34.25
N ARG A 30 19.34 -11.72 33.30
CA ARG A 30 18.94 -11.52 31.91
C ARG A 30 17.99 -12.67 31.54
N GLU A 31 16.74 -12.37 31.21
CA GLU A 31 15.84 -13.35 30.62
C GLU A 31 16.59 -14.11 29.52
N PRO A 32 16.52 -15.46 29.48
CA PRO A 32 17.16 -16.21 28.43
C PRO A 32 16.64 -15.69 27.09
N LYS A 33 17.55 -15.25 26.21
CA LYS A 33 17.18 -14.80 24.86
C LYS A 33 16.33 -15.89 24.24
N LYS A 34 15.06 -15.59 23.98
CA LYS A 34 14.10 -16.53 23.39
C LYS A 34 14.76 -17.18 22.16
N PRO A 35 14.70 -18.52 22.02
CA PRO A 35 15.33 -19.20 20.90
C PRO A 35 14.81 -18.59 19.60
N ARG A 36 15.74 -18.21 18.70
CA ARG A 36 15.36 -17.64 17.42
C ARG A 36 14.53 -18.70 16.67
N PRO A 37 13.31 -18.37 16.20
CA PRO A 37 12.53 -19.31 15.43
C PRO A 37 13.30 -19.73 14.17
N PRO A 38 13.09 -20.96 13.67
CA PRO A 38 13.77 -21.44 12.48
C PRO A 38 13.57 -20.47 11.31
N ARG A 39 14.61 -20.29 10.48
CA ARG A 39 14.68 -19.28 9.40
C ARG A 39 13.39 -19.14 8.60
N LYS A 40 12.77 -20.27 8.23
CA LYS A 40 11.51 -20.31 7.45
C LYS A 40 10.32 -19.68 8.20
N GLN A 41 10.20 -19.90 9.50
CA GLN A 41 9.14 -19.30 10.31
C GLN A 41 9.38 -17.80 10.54
N ALA A 42 10.64 -17.40 10.74
CA ALA A 42 11.01 -15.99 10.81
C ALA A 42 10.73 -15.24 9.49
N GLU A 43 10.97 -15.88 8.35
CA GLU A 43 10.63 -15.34 7.02
C GLU A 43 9.12 -15.22 6.82
N MET A 44 8.33 -16.22 7.20
CA MET A 44 6.87 -16.13 7.15
C MET A 44 6.32 -15.01 8.02
N VAL A 45 6.84 -14.86 9.25
CA VAL A 45 6.45 -13.77 10.16
C VAL A 45 6.84 -12.41 9.58
N ARG A 46 8.03 -12.29 8.96
CA ARG A 46 8.45 -11.07 8.27
C ARG A 46 7.55 -10.75 7.07
N LEU A 47 7.21 -11.74 6.26
CA LEU A 47 6.30 -11.60 5.13
C LEU A 47 4.90 -11.14 5.58
N LEU A 48 4.38 -11.72 6.67
CA LEU A 48 3.11 -11.30 7.25
C LEU A 48 3.18 -9.87 7.81
N ALA A 49 4.26 -9.51 8.50
CA ALA A 49 4.49 -8.16 9.00
C ALA A 49 4.62 -7.13 7.87
N LEU A 50 5.30 -7.46 6.77
CA LEU A 50 5.38 -6.60 5.60
C LEU A 50 4.01 -6.41 4.95
N LYS A 51 3.24 -7.49 4.77
CA LYS A 51 1.86 -7.39 4.25
C LYS A 51 0.95 -6.55 5.15
N GLN A 52 1.08 -6.67 6.48
CA GLN A 52 0.32 -5.87 7.43
C GLN A 52 0.75 -4.40 7.41
N ALA A 53 2.05 -4.13 7.29
CA ALA A 53 2.57 -2.77 7.14
C ALA A 53 2.10 -2.15 5.82
N GLU A 54 2.22 -2.86 4.70
CA GLU A 54 1.70 -2.43 3.40
C GLU A 54 0.18 -2.16 3.47
N ALA A 55 -0.60 -3.01 4.14
CA ALA A 55 -2.02 -2.77 4.35
C ALA A 55 -2.31 -1.50 5.17
N LEU A 56 -1.45 -1.17 6.14
CA LEU A 56 -1.53 0.09 6.90
C LEU A 56 -1.15 1.29 6.03
N PHE A 57 -0.18 1.15 5.13
CA PHE A 57 0.25 2.22 4.22
C PHE A 57 -0.70 2.43 3.02
N GLN A 58 -1.53 1.45 2.67
CA GLN A 58 -2.55 1.56 1.62
C GLN A 58 -3.88 2.22 2.09
N GLY A 59 -4.00 2.60 3.37
CA GLY A 59 -5.15 3.34 3.88
C GLY A 59 -6.49 2.60 3.70
N LYS A 60 -7.48 3.25 3.07
CA LYS A 60 -8.82 2.66 2.83
C LYS A 60 -8.80 1.48 1.83
N ARG A 61 -7.74 1.34 1.02
CA ARG A 61 -7.62 0.34 -0.05
C ARG A 61 -7.17 -1.03 0.43
N GLY A 62 -6.44 -1.09 1.56
CA GLY A 62 -6.01 -2.35 2.17
C GLY A 62 -7.10 -3.10 2.94
N ARG A 63 -8.32 -2.54 3.02
CA ARG A 63 -9.43 -3.13 3.78
C ARG A 63 -10.21 -4.15 2.95
N PRO A 64 -10.78 -5.19 3.57
CA PRO A 64 -11.70 -6.10 2.89
C PRO A 64 -12.94 -5.38 2.33
N GLU A 65 -13.26 -4.21 2.86
CA GLU A 65 -14.30 -3.29 2.35
C GLU A 65 -14.00 -2.85 0.91
N TYR A 66 -12.74 -2.56 0.56
CA TYR A 66 -12.34 -2.18 -0.78
C TYR A 66 -12.56 -3.31 -1.79
N GLN A 67 -12.25 -4.56 -1.43
CA GLN A 67 -12.51 -5.71 -2.30
C GLN A 67 -14.01 -5.93 -2.52
N LYS A 68 -14.84 -5.67 -1.52
CA LYS A 68 -16.30 -5.69 -1.69
C LYS A 68 -16.76 -4.54 -2.59
N ALA A 69 -16.23 -3.36 -2.38
CA ALA A 69 -16.52 -2.17 -3.16
C ALA A 69 -16.07 -2.29 -4.63
N LEU A 70 -15.05 -3.09 -4.94
CA LEU A 70 -14.65 -3.42 -6.32
C LEU A 70 -15.59 -4.41 -7.01
N LYS A 71 -16.18 -5.35 -6.25
CA LYS A 71 -17.15 -6.31 -6.80
C LYS A 71 -18.45 -5.66 -7.24
N GLU A 72 -18.83 -4.53 -6.63
CA GLU A 72 -20.03 -3.79 -7.01
C GLU A 72 -19.98 -3.21 -8.43
N PRO A 73 -18.95 -2.43 -8.84
CA PRO A 73 -18.82 -1.95 -10.21
C PRO A 73 -18.56 -3.09 -11.19
N GLU A 74 -17.83 -4.15 -10.79
CA GLU A 74 -17.68 -5.37 -11.60
C GLU A 74 -19.03 -6.01 -11.95
N GLY A 75 -19.90 -6.21 -10.94
CA GLY A 75 -21.23 -6.80 -11.15
C GLY A 75 -22.20 -5.87 -11.87
N ALA A 76 -21.97 -4.56 -11.82
CA ALA A 76 -22.78 -3.56 -12.51
C ALA A 76 -22.31 -3.30 -13.95
N LEU A 77 -21.19 -3.88 -14.39
CA LEU A 77 -20.64 -3.66 -15.73
C LEU A 77 -21.66 -4.01 -16.82
N GLY A 78 -21.77 -3.15 -17.83
CA GLY A 78 -22.75 -3.31 -18.91
C GLY A 78 -24.19 -2.95 -18.52
N THR A 79 -24.47 -2.60 -17.26
CA THR A 79 -25.76 -2.07 -16.84
C THR A 79 -25.77 -0.54 -16.79
N LYS A 80 -26.95 0.08 -16.88
CA LYS A 80 -27.12 1.53 -16.71
C LYS A 80 -26.68 2.04 -15.32
N LYS A 81 -26.53 1.15 -14.33
CA LYS A 81 -26.12 1.50 -12.96
C LYS A 81 -24.60 1.62 -12.82
N PHE A 82 -23.82 1.13 -13.78
CA PHE A 82 -22.35 1.14 -13.74
C PHE A 82 -21.80 2.53 -13.43
N ALA A 83 -22.21 3.54 -14.19
CA ALA A 83 -21.74 4.92 -14.02
C ALA A 83 -21.97 5.45 -12.59
N ALA A 84 -23.12 5.14 -11.99
CA ALA A 84 -23.44 5.60 -10.64
C ALA A 84 -22.60 4.87 -9.57
N VAL A 85 -22.37 3.57 -9.74
CA VAL A 85 -21.57 2.76 -8.80
C VAL A 85 -20.08 3.11 -8.92
N ALA A 86 -19.55 3.18 -10.15
CA ALA A 86 -18.18 3.58 -10.41
C ALA A 86 -17.89 5.00 -9.89
N LYS A 87 -18.83 5.95 -10.03
CA LYS A 87 -18.68 7.29 -9.47
C LYS A 87 -18.54 7.29 -7.94
N LYS A 88 -19.36 6.50 -7.24
CA LYS A 88 -19.26 6.34 -5.78
C LYS A 88 -17.91 5.73 -5.40
N PHE A 89 -17.48 4.71 -6.13
CA PHE A 89 -16.20 4.05 -5.90
C PHE A 89 -15.03 5.03 -6.06
N VAL A 90 -14.96 5.76 -7.17
CA VAL A 90 -13.90 6.74 -7.44
C VAL A 90 -13.91 7.86 -6.41
N ALA A 91 -15.09 8.33 -5.99
CA ALA A 91 -15.19 9.36 -4.94
C ALA A 91 -14.71 8.89 -3.57
N GLU A 92 -14.93 7.61 -3.22
CA GLU A 92 -14.63 7.09 -1.89
C GLU A 92 -13.18 6.56 -1.76
N TYR A 93 -12.68 5.92 -2.82
CA TYR A 93 -11.39 5.20 -2.84
C TYR A 93 -10.37 5.78 -3.82
N GLY A 94 -10.78 6.65 -4.74
CA GLY A 94 -9.96 7.18 -5.83
C GLY A 94 -9.71 6.17 -6.94
N LEU A 95 -8.75 6.50 -7.81
CA LEU A 95 -8.33 5.61 -8.91
C LEU A 95 -7.69 4.32 -8.36
N PRO A 96 -8.16 3.13 -8.80
CA PRO A 96 -7.58 1.85 -8.39
C PRO A 96 -6.19 1.65 -9.02
N THR A 97 -5.40 0.75 -8.47
CA THR A 97 -4.05 0.43 -9.00
C THR A 97 -4.06 -0.86 -9.82
N GLU A 98 -5.01 -1.73 -9.54
CA GLU A 98 -5.15 -3.06 -10.08
C GLU A 98 -5.57 -3.02 -11.55
N TRP A 99 -4.87 -3.77 -12.40
CA TRP A 99 -5.12 -3.79 -13.84
C TRP A 99 -6.58 -4.08 -14.21
N GLY A 100 -7.19 -5.08 -13.56
CA GLY A 100 -8.60 -5.41 -13.79
C GLY A 100 -9.56 -4.29 -13.42
N ALA A 101 -9.30 -3.61 -12.31
CA ALA A 101 -10.09 -2.47 -11.84
C ALA A 101 -9.94 -1.25 -12.74
N LEU A 102 -8.71 -0.96 -13.19
CA LEU A 102 -8.42 0.07 -14.18
C LEU A 102 -9.14 -0.22 -15.50
N ASN A 103 -9.08 -1.47 -15.99
CA ASN A 103 -9.72 -1.86 -17.23
C ASN A 103 -11.26 -1.71 -17.19
N LEU A 104 -11.89 -1.86 -16.02
CA LEU A 104 -13.32 -1.59 -15.84
C LEU A 104 -13.63 -0.10 -15.99
N LEU A 105 -12.77 0.76 -15.45
CA LEU A 105 -12.97 2.22 -15.47
C LEU A 105 -12.73 2.85 -16.85
N LEU A 106 -12.21 2.11 -17.84
CA LEU A 106 -12.18 2.58 -19.23
C LEU A 106 -13.59 2.79 -19.81
N ASP A 107 -14.60 2.07 -19.30
CA ASP A 107 -16.01 2.21 -19.71
C ASP A 107 -16.73 3.31 -18.90
N TYR A 108 -16.02 4.08 -18.07
CA TYR A 108 -16.59 5.15 -17.25
C TYR A 108 -16.90 6.40 -18.11
N PRO A 109 -18.04 7.09 -17.90
CA PRO A 109 -18.47 8.19 -18.78
C PRO A 109 -17.65 9.48 -18.65
N GLU A 110 -16.82 9.64 -17.62
CA GLU A 110 -16.07 10.87 -17.39
C GLU A 110 -14.68 10.78 -18.02
N GLY A 111 -14.43 11.59 -19.06
CA GLY A 111 -13.19 11.51 -19.85
C GLY A 111 -11.91 11.78 -19.06
N THR A 112 -11.95 12.70 -18.08
CA THR A 112 -10.81 13.00 -17.19
C THR A 112 -10.33 11.77 -16.44
N VAL A 113 -11.26 11.01 -15.85
CA VAL A 113 -10.96 9.76 -15.15
C VAL A 113 -10.42 8.72 -16.13
N VAL A 114 -10.98 8.62 -17.33
CA VAL A 114 -10.48 7.69 -18.36
C VAL A 114 -9.05 8.04 -18.77
N LEU A 115 -8.69 9.32 -18.90
CA LEU A 115 -7.32 9.76 -19.20
C LEU A 115 -6.34 9.35 -18.09
N GLU A 116 -6.73 9.51 -16.82
CA GLU A 116 -5.94 9.05 -15.67
C GLU A 116 -5.77 7.52 -15.66
N VAL A 117 -6.84 6.78 -15.98
CA VAL A 117 -6.80 5.31 -16.13
C VAL A 117 -5.82 4.93 -17.23
N LEU A 118 -5.90 5.56 -18.41
CA LEU A 118 -5.01 5.28 -19.55
C LEU A 118 -3.54 5.52 -19.17
N ALA A 119 -3.24 6.60 -18.45
CA ALA A 119 -1.90 6.87 -17.96
C ALA A 119 -1.42 5.84 -16.93
N ALA A 120 -2.29 5.44 -16.00
CA ALA A 120 -1.97 4.42 -15.00
C ALA A 120 -1.72 3.05 -15.65
N MET A 121 -2.50 2.68 -16.67
CA MET A 121 -2.31 1.43 -17.42
C MET A 121 -1.06 1.47 -18.29
N SER A 122 -0.75 2.58 -18.96
CA SER A 122 0.49 2.68 -19.76
C SER A 122 1.74 2.54 -18.90
N ASN A 123 1.74 3.05 -17.67
CA ASN A 123 2.87 2.91 -16.74
C ASN A 123 3.11 1.46 -16.29
N GLN A 124 2.07 0.63 -16.28
CA GLN A 124 2.16 -0.78 -15.89
C GLN A 124 2.42 -1.71 -17.08
N TRP A 125 2.49 -1.18 -18.29
CA TRP A 125 2.48 -1.94 -19.55
C TRP A 125 3.54 -3.04 -19.60
N GLU A 126 4.80 -2.71 -19.32
CA GLU A 126 5.92 -3.65 -19.50
C GLU A 126 5.78 -4.92 -18.68
N GLU A 127 5.21 -4.81 -17.48
CA GLU A 127 5.03 -5.93 -16.54
C GLU A 127 3.84 -6.83 -16.88
N ARG A 128 3.00 -6.45 -17.86
CA ARG A 128 1.78 -7.19 -18.17
C ARG A 128 2.02 -8.39 -19.08
N THR A 129 1.15 -9.38 -18.92
CA THR A 129 1.14 -10.57 -19.77
C THR A 129 0.73 -10.22 -21.20
N ARG A 130 1.12 -11.06 -22.16
CA ARG A 130 0.72 -10.89 -23.57
C ARG A 130 -0.79 -10.78 -23.77
N VAL A 131 -1.57 -11.56 -23.00
CA VAL A 131 -3.03 -11.57 -23.09
C VAL A 131 -3.61 -10.24 -22.60
N GLU A 132 -3.12 -9.72 -21.47
CA GLU A 132 -3.52 -8.41 -20.95
C GLU A 132 -3.15 -7.28 -21.91
N LYS A 133 -1.93 -7.33 -22.49
CA LYS A 133 -1.47 -6.38 -23.50
C LYS A 133 -2.39 -6.36 -24.72
N GLN A 134 -2.75 -7.53 -25.24
CA GLN A 134 -3.69 -7.66 -26.36
C GLN A 134 -5.10 -7.16 -26.02
N GLY A 135 -5.60 -7.48 -24.83
CA GLY A 135 -6.91 -7.01 -24.35
C GLY A 135 -6.96 -5.49 -24.26
N PHE A 136 -5.91 -4.87 -23.72
CA PHE A 136 -5.81 -3.40 -23.63
C PHE A 136 -5.68 -2.76 -25.01
N GLY A 137 -4.87 -3.29 -25.92
CA GLY A 137 -4.80 -2.81 -27.30
C GLY A 137 -6.15 -2.86 -28.01
N GLY A 138 -6.93 -3.92 -27.79
CA GLY A 138 -8.32 -3.99 -28.29
C GLY A 138 -9.22 -2.89 -27.73
N ARG A 139 -9.13 -2.62 -26.43
CA ARG A 139 -9.87 -1.52 -25.77
C ARG A 139 -9.46 -0.14 -26.28
N LEU A 140 -8.16 0.11 -26.46
CA LEU A 140 -7.65 1.35 -27.01
C LEU A 140 -8.20 1.61 -28.42
N ARG A 141 -8.27 0.59 -29.29
CA ARG A 141 -8.87 0.74 -30.63
C ARG A 141 -10.34 1.10 -30.56
N VAL A 142 -11.09 0.48 -29.65
CA VAL A 142 -12.50 0.82 -29.45
C VAL A 142 -12.64 2.26 -28.98
N LEU A 143 -11.83 2.70 -28.02
CA LEU A 143 -11.85 4.09 -27.53
C LEU A 143 -11.47 5.09 -28.62
N ALA A 144 -10.43 4.81 -29.40
CA ALA A 144 -10.00 5.64 -30.53
C ALA A 144 -11.09 5.77 -31.62
N LEU A 145 -11.99 4.78 -31.75
CA LEU A 145 -13.03 4.79 -32.78
C LEU A 145 -14.39 5.29 -32.28
N THR A 146 -14.70 5.13 -30.99
CA THR A 146 -16.07 5.28 -30.46
C THR A 146 -16.19 6.29 -29.32
N SER A 147 -15.08 6.76 -28.76
CA SER A 147 -15.11 7.80 -27.73
C SER A 147 -15.74 9.07 -28.27
N ARG A 148 -16.62 9.69 -27.47
CA ARG A 148 -17.18 11.01 -27.76
C ARG A 148 -16.26 12.14 -27.29
N ASP A 149 -15.34 11.82 -26.39
CA ASP A 149 -14.34 12.74 -25.88
C ASP A 149 -13.09 12.69 -26.77
N MET A 150 -12.79 13.83 -27.38
CA MET A 150 -11.66 13.97 -28.32
C MET A 150 -10.31 13.81 -27.64
N GLU A 151 -10.17 14.17 -26.36
CA GLU A 151 -8.91 14.00 -25.64
C GLU A 151 -8.65 12.52 -25.37
N VAL A 152 -9.68 11.79 -24.93
CA VAL A 152 -9.62 10.33 -24.73
C VAL A 152 -9.31 9.63 -26.05
N GLN A 153 -9.94 10.06 -27.15
CA GLN A 153 -9.69 9.51 -28.47
C GLN A 153 -8.23 9.67 -28.88
N ARG A 154 -7.74 10.92 -28.86
CA ARG A 154 -6.35 11.23 -29.20
C ARG A 154 -5.36 10.48 -28.33
N ARG A 155 -5.62 10.40 -27.01
CA ARG A 155 -4.74 9.70 -26.10
C ARG A 155 -4.69 8.20 -26.38
N ALA A 156 -5.82 7.60 -26.74
CA ALA A 156 -5.87 6.20 -27.13
C ALA A 156 -5.09 5.93 -28.43
N GLU A 157 -5.17 6.83 -29.43
CA GLU A 157 -4.39 6.75 -30.67
C GLU A 157 -2.88 6.88 -30.42
N GLU A 158 -2.46 7.85 -29.60
CA GLU A 158 -1.06 8.02 -29.20
C GLU A 158 -0.53 6.74 -28.52
N LEU A 159 -1.31 6.18 -27.59
CA LEU A 159 -0.93 4.94 -26.91
C LEU A 159 -0.84 3.77 -27.87
N LEU A 160 -1.77 3.60 -28.80
CA LEU A 160 -1.68 2.57 -29.84
C LEU A 160 -0.40 2.69 -30.65
N ALA A 161 -0.05 3.91 -31.10
CA ALA A 161 1.16 4.12 -31.89
C ALA A 161 2.47 3.85 -31.11
N THR A 162 2.44 4.00 -29.78
CA THR A 162 3.63 3.77 -28.92
C THR A 162 3.74 2.35 -28.36
N LEU A 163 2.61 1.64 -28.20
CA LEU A 163 2.53 0.35 -27.54
C LEU A 163 2.35 -0.84 -28.51
N GLU A 164 2.06 -0.57 -29.79
CA GLU A 164 2.19 -1.54 -30.89
C GLU A 164 3.65 -1.74 -31.33
#